data_AF-F2R7L7-F1
#
_entry.id   AF-F2R7L7-F1
#
_cell.length_a   1.000
_cell.length_b   1.000
_cell.length_c   1.000
_cell.angle_alpha   90.00
_cell.angle_beta   90.00
_cell.angle_gamma   90.00
#
_symmetry.space_group_name_H-M   'P 1'
#
loop_
_entity.id
_entity.type
_entity.pdbx_description
1 polymer ?
#
loop_
_entity_poly.entity_id
_entity_poly.type
_entity_poly.pdbx_seq_one_letter_code
_entity_poly.pdbx_strand_id
1 'polypeptide(L)' 'MEASEVSALHNSMRKYGIPGDLKPEDPTNPTGPWRVVDSAGQDVTDATLAAAAAAEHRRPERGFVITP' A
#
# COMPACT_ATOMS: atom_id res chain seq x y z
N MET A 1 -6.93 7.67 -2.49
CA MET A 1 -6.01 7.49 -1.36
C MET A 1 -5.26 8.80 -1.12
N GLU A 2 -5.02 9.21 0.12
CA GLU A 2 -4.34 10.50 0.42
C GLU A 2 -2.82 10.42 0.27
N ALA A 3 -2.16 11.55 0.03
CA ALA A 3 -0.71 11.61 -0.17
C ALA A 3 0.12 11.10 1.03
N SER A 4 -0.39 11.22 2.25
CA SER A 4 0.22 10.67 3.47
C SER A 4 0.20 9.14 3.48
N GLU A 5 -0.89 8.53 3.00
CA GLU A 5 -1.09 7.08 2.93
C GLU A 5 -0.21 6.43 1.85
N VAL A 6 0.10 7.15 0.78
CA VAL A 6 0.94 6.70 -0.35
C VAL A 6 2.32 6.26 0.10
N SER A 7 2.95 6.99 1.02
CA SER A 7 4.28 6.62 1.54
C SER A 7 4.24 5.33 2.36
N ALA A 8 3.20 5.16 3.20
CA ALA A 8 2.99 3.95 3.97
C ALA A 8 2.71 2.76 3.05
N LEU A 9 1.84 2.94 2.06
CA LEU A 9 1.51 1.91 1.08
C LEU A 9 2.72 1.55 0.23
N HIS A 10 3.50 2.51 -0.27
CA HIS A 10 4.72 2.25 -1.04
C HIS A 10 5.71 1.38 -0.25
N ASN A 11 5.88 1.68 1.04
CA ASN A 11 6.73 0.88 1.91
C ASN A 11 6.18 -0.54 2.08
N SER A 12 4.87 -0.69 2.30
CA SER A 12 4.21 -2.00 2.37
C SER A 12 4.32 -2.78 1.06
N MET A 13 4.12 -2.15 -0.09
CA MET A 13 4.28 -2.77 -1.41
C MET A 13 5.70 -3.28 -1.60
N ARG A 14 6.71 -2.48 -1.28
CA ARG A 14 8.12 -2.91 -1.35
C ARG A 14 8.46 -4.02 -0.37
N LYS A 15 7.90 -3.96 0.83
CA LYS A 15 8.14 -4.91 1.92
C LYS A 15 7.51 -6.28 1.68
N TYR A 16 6.32 -6.31 1.08
CA TYR A 16 5.57 -7.53 0.81
C TYR A 16 5.65 -7.98 -0.66
N GLY A 17 6.36 -7.23 -1.51
CA GLY A 17 6.51 -7.54 -2.94
C GLY A 17 5.22 -7.37 -3.75
N ILE A 18 4.38 -6.41 -3.38
CA ILE A 18 3.11 -6.15 -4.06
C ILE A 18 3.40 -5.31 -5.32
N PRO A 19 3.07 -5.79 -6.53
CA PRO A 19 3.28 -5.04 -7.76
C PRO A 19 2.28 -3.88 -7.89
N GLY A 20 2.75 -2.75 -8.42
CA GLY A 20 1.93 -1.58 -8.74
C GLY A 20 2.76 -0.29 -8.75
N ASP A 21 2.34 0.69 -9.55
CA ASP A 21 2.96 1.99 -9.69
C ASP A 21 2.06 3.07 -9.06
N LEU A 22 2.63 3.91 -8.21
CA LEU A 22 1.88 4.96 -7.53
C LEU A 22 1.85 6.20 -8.41
N LYS A 23 0.66 6.59 -8.83
CA LYS A 23 0.46 7.80 -9.62
C LYS A 23 -0.53 8.74 -8.95
N PRO A 24 -0.24 10.05 -8.92
CA PRO A 24 -1.25 11.02 -8.54
C PRO A 24 -2.42 10.94 -9.53
N GLU A 25 -3.64 11.10 -9.03
CA GLU A 25 -4.83 11.18 -9.87
C GLU A 25 -4.76 12.43 -10.76
N ASP A 26 -4.25 13.52 -10.19
CA ASP A 26 -4.01 14.79 -10.85
C ASP A 26 -2.51 15.14 -10.82
N PRO A 27 -1.81 15.18 -11.98
CA PRO A 27 -0.38 15.47 -12.03
C PRO A 27 -0.02 16.92 -11.64
N THR A 28 -1.00 17.82 -11.66
CA THR A 28 -0.87 19.22 -11.22
C THR A 28 -1.07 19.39 -9.71
N ASN A 29 -1.59 18.37 -9.02
CA ASN A 29 -1.78 18.36 -7.57
C ASN A 29 -1.13 17.12 -6.91
N PRO A 30 0.19 17.14 -6.66
CA PRO A 30 0.90 16.01 -6.04
C PRO A 30 0.50 15.76 -4.58
N THR A 31 -0.15 16.73 -3.93
CA THR A 31 -0.74 16.58 -2.60
C THR A 31 -2.16 16.03 -2.61
N GLY A 32 -2.77 15.91 -3.80
CA GLY A 32 -4.12 15.41 -4.00
C GLY A 32 -4.24 13.89 -3.83
N PRO A 33 -5.36 13.31 -4.26
CA PRO A 33 -5.55 11.88 -4.22
C PRO A 33 -4.61 11.14 -5.17
N TRP A 34 -4.14 9.98 -4.72
CA TRP A 34 -3.29 9.06 -5.47
C TRP A 34 -4.02 7.75 -5.72
N ARG A 35 -3.54 7.06 -6.76
CA ARG A 35 -3.98 5.74 -7.20
C ARG A 35 -2.80 4.83 -7.50
N VAL A 36 -3.01 3.54 -7.38
CA VAL A 36 -2.08 2.50 -7.80
C VAL A 36 -2.52 2.01 -9.17
N VAL A 37 -1.61 2.03 -10.14
CA VAL A 37 -1.84 1.45 -11.45
C VAL A 37 -0.96 0.23 -11.69
N ASP A 38 -1.49 -0.79 -12.33
CA ASP A 38 -0.70 -1.94 -12.78
C ASP A 38 0.17 -1.55 -14.00
N SER A 39 1.09 -2.45 -14.36
CA SER A 39 1.83 -2.45 -15.63
C SER A 39 0.97 -2.29 -16.90
N ALA A 40 -0.30 -2.72 -16.89
CA ALA A 40 -1.27 -2.45 -17.95
C ALA A 40 -1.91 -1.05 -17.89
N GLY A 41 -1.59 -0.23 -16.87
CA GLY A 41 -2.18 1.09 -16.64
C GLY A 41 -3.58 1.06 -16.03
N GLN A 42 -4.05 -0.10 -15.55
CA GLN A 42 -5.34 -0.23 -14.89
C GLN A 42 -5.26 0.22 -13.43
N ASP A 43 -6.28 0.91 -12.95
CA ASP A 43 -6.42 1.22 -11.53
C ASP A 43 -6.61 -0.07 -10.73
N VAL A 44 -5.64 -0.36 -9.87
CA VAL A 44 -5.60 -1.52 -8.97
C VAL A 44 -5.45 -1.07 -7.52
N THR A 45 -5.86 0.17 -7.23
CA THR A 45 -5.77 0.79 -5.91
C THR A 45 -6.42 -0.08 -4.85
N ASP A 46 -7.67 -0.51 -5.10
CA ASP A 46 -8.44 -1.35 -4.16
C ASP A 46 -7.77 -2.70 -3.91
N ALA A 47 -7.37 -3.40 -4.99
CA ALA A 47 -6.69 -4.69 -4.89
C ALA A 47 -5.35 -4.60 -4.16
N THR A 48 -4.59 -3.53 -4.40
CA THR A 48 -3.30 -3.28 -3.74
C THR A 48 -3.49 -2.97 -2.27
N LEU A 49 -4.50 -2.16 -1.92
CA LEU A 49 -4.83 -1.85 -0.54
C LEU A 49 -5.26 -3.11 0.21
N ALA A 50 -6.12 -3.93 -0.40
CA ALA A 50 -6.57 -5.19 0.15
C ALA A 50 -5.40 -6.16 0.34
N ALA A 51 -4.48 -6.25 -0.62
CA ALA A 51 -3.27 -7.08 -0.52
C ALA A 51 -2.34 -6.58 0.60
N ALA A 52 -2.14 -5.26 0.71
CA ALA A 52 -1.33 -4.66 1.76
C ALA A 52 -1.94 -4.91 3.15
N ALA A 53 -3.25 -4.67 3.32
CA ALA A 53 -3.97 -4.95 4.56
C ALA A 53 -3.91 -6.44 4.93
N ALA A 54 -4.10 -7.34 3.96
CA ALA A 54 -3.99 -8.78 4.18
C ALA A 54 -2.55 -9.21 4.55
N ALA A 55 -1.53 -8.57 3.96
CA ALA A 55 -0.14 -8.82 4.28
C ALA A 55 0.26 -8.32 5.68
N GLU A 56 -0.28 -7.18 6.10
CA GLU A 56 -0.13 -6.69 7.48
C GLU A 56 -0.80 -7.63 8.48
N HIS A 57 -2.01 -8.10 8.18
CA HIS A 57 -2.75 -9.05 9.02
C HIS A 57 -2.13 -10.45 9.05
N ARG A 58 -1.32 -10.80 8.02
CA ARG A 58 -0.52 -12.02 7.96
C ARG A 58 0.78 -11.97 8.76
N ARG A 59 1.16 -10.83 9.34
CA ARG A 59 2.22 -10.85 10.36
C ARG A 59 1.72 -11.74 11.49
N PRO A 60 2.42 -12.84 11.84
CA PRO A 60 2.10 -13.54 13.07
C PRO A 60 2.22 -12.51 14.17
N GLU A 61 1.13 -12.34 14.91
CA GLU A 61 1.10 -11.67 16.20
C GLU A 61 2.36 -12.11 16.93
N ARG A 62 3.30 -11.18 17.13
CA ARG A 62 4.60 -11.47 17.71
C ARG A 62 4.34 -12.05 19.09
N GLY A 63 4.36 -13.39 19.18
CA GLY A 63 4.39 -14.12 20.42
C GLY A 63 5.65 -13.72 21.17
N PHE A 64 5.50 -12.78 22.10
CA PHE A 64 6.36 -12.67 23.26
C PHE A 64 5.44 -12.43 24.45
N VAL A 65 4.86 -13.52 24.94
CA VAL A 65 4.42 -13.60 26.34
C VAL A 65 5.69 -13.72 27.16
N ILE A 66 6.18 -12.62 27.70
CA ILE A 66 7.16 -12.64 28.79
C ILE A 66 6.32 -12.65 30.07
N THR A 67 6.07 -13.83 30.63
CA THR A 67 5.48 -13.99 31.97
C THR A 67 6.58 -14.47 32.93
N PRO A 68 6.88 -13.74 34.02
CA PRO A 68 7.68 -14.26 35.13
C PRO A 68 6.92 -15.35 35.91
#